data_AF-Q1I663-F1
#
_entry.id   AF-Q1I663-F1
#
_cell.length_a   1.000
_cell.length_b   1.000
_cell.length_c   1.000
_cell.angle_alpha   90.00
_cell.angle_beta   90.00
_cell.angle_gamma   90.00
#
_symmetry.space_group_name_H-M   'P 1'
#
loop_
_entity.id
_entity.type
_entity.pdbx_description
1 polymer ?
#
loop_
_entity_poly.entity_id
_entity_poly.type
_entity_poly.pdbx_seq_one_letter_code
_entity_poly.pdbx_strand_id
1 'polypeptide(L)' 'MNEAQLDELLAALRNQASVQTALGQSIERLALSNEQLVAYLKSREPDPDAPPYLDGSRPA' A
#
# COMPACT_ATOMS: atom_id res chain seq x y z
N MET A 1 22.41 29.55 -22.20
CA MET A 1 21.84 29.38 -20.85
C MET A 1 22.46 30.45 -19.96
N ASN A 2 21.65 31.23 -19.25
CA ASN A 2 22.14 32.23 -18.28
C ASN A 2 21.98 31.71 -16.84
N GLU A 3 22.53 32.45 -15.87
CA GLU A 3 22.53 32.06 -14.45
C GLU A 3 21.11 31.90 -13.89
N ALA A 4 20.18 32.77 -14.26
CA ALA A 4 18.77 32.67 -13.87
C ALA A 4 18.09 31.38 -14.37
N GLN A 5 18.38 30.96 -15.61
CA GLN A 5 17.88 29.69 -16.16
C GLN A 5 18.46 28.46 -15.45
N LEU A 6 19.71 28.54 -15.00
CA LEU A 6 20.34 27.49 -14.18
C LEU A 6 19.69 27.37 -12.81
N ASP A 7 19.42 28.49 -12.14
CA ASP A 7 18.78 28.51 -10.83
C ASP A 7 17.35 27.98 -10.88
N GLU A 8 16.58 28.35 -11.91
CA GLU A 8 15.23 27.83 -12.12
C GLU A 8 15.23 26.32 -12.36
N LEU A 9 16.16 25.82 -13.18
CA LEU A 9 16.34 24.38 -13.38
C LEU A 9 16.70 23.68 -12.07
N LEU A 10 17.59 24.25 -11.27
CA LEU A 10 18.00 23.67 -9.98
C LEU A 10 16.83 23.59 -9.01
N ALA A 11 15.99 24.63 -8.96
CA ALA A 11 14.77 24.65 -8.16
C ALA A 11 13.76 23.59 -8.63
N ALA A 12 13.56 23.48 -9.95
CA ALA A 12 12.68 22.46 -10.52
C ALA A 12 13.14 21.04 -10.19
N LEU A 13 14.44 20.76 -10.30
CA LEU A 13 15.03 19.46 -9.97
C LEU A 13 14.88 19.12 -8.48
N ARG A 14 15.07 20.10 -7.58
CA ARG A 14 14.84 19.92 -6.14
C ARG A 14 13.38 19.61 -5.83
N ASN A 15 12.45 20.34 -6.46
CA ASN A 15 11.02 20.08 -6.32
C ASN A 15 10.66 18.68 -6.83
N GLN A 16 11.21 18.28 -7.98
CA GLN A 16 11.01 16.95 -8.55
C GLN A 16 11.50 15.85 -7.60
N ALA A 17 12.70 15.99 -7.02
CA ALA A 17 13.22 15.04 -6.05
C ALA A 17 12.34 14.92 -4.79
N SER A 18 11.82 16.05 -4.30
CA SER A 18 10.88 16.07 -3.17
C SER A 18 9.58 15.32 -3.50
N VAL A 19 9.01 15.54 -4.69
CA VAL A 19 7.80 14.85 -5.14
C VAL A 19 8.03 13.35 -5.30
N GLN A 20 9.17 12.94 -5.87
CA GLN A 20 9.51 11.51 -6.00
C GLN A 20 9.66 10.84 -4.63
N THR A 21 10.25 11.52 -3.66
CA THR A 21 10.37 11.01 -2.29
C THR A 21 8.99 10.81 -1.64
N ALA A 22 8.11 11.81 -1.75
CA ALA A 22 6.75 11.71 -1.23
C ALA A 22 5.92 10.61 -1.92
N LEU A 23 6.14 10.39 -3.22
CA LEU A 23 5.54 9.30 -3.97
C LEU A 23 6.02 7.93 -3.46
N GLY A 24 7.33 7.76 -3.26
CA GLY A 24 7.91 6.54 -2.70
C GLY A 24 7.29 6.18 -1.34
N GLN A 25 7.23 7.15 -0.43
CA GLN A 25 6.59 6.96 0.88
C GLN A 25 5.09 6.60 0.77
N SER A 26 4.40 7.13 -0.23
CA SER A 26 2.99 6.81 -0.47
C SER A 26 2.80 5.40 -1.02
N ILE A 27 3.69 4.94 -1.91
CA ILE A 27 3.71 3.57 -2.41
C ILE A 27 3.97 2.58 -1.26
N GLU A 28 4.93 2.85 -0.40
CA GLU A 28 5.24 2.01 0.78
C GLU A 28 4.02 1.87 1.71
N ARG A 29 3.32 2.98 2.00
CA ARG A 29 2.10 2.94 2.82
C ARG A 29 0.99 2.13 2.18
N LEU A 30 0.81 2.24 0.86
CA LEU A 30 -0.19 1.43 0.13
C LEU A 30 0.17 -0.07 0.16
N ALA A 31 1.45 -0.41 0.02
CA ALA A 31 1.91 -1.80 0.13
C ALA A 31 1.59 -2.38 1.53
N LEU A 32 1.94 -1.65 2.60
CA LEU A 32 1.62 -2.05 3.98
C LEU A 32 0.11 -2.19 4.21
N SER A 33 -0.70 -1.27 3.69
CA SER A 33 -2.16 -1.35 3.78
C SER A 33 -2.71 -2.58 3.05
N ASN A 34 -2.16 -2.92 1.89
CA ASN A 34 -2.57 -4.12 1.14
C ASN A 34 -2.21 -5.40 1.91
N GLU A 35 -1.01 -5.47 2.50
CA GLU A 35 -0.63 -6.61 3.35
C GLU A 35 -1.60 -6.80 4.52
N GLN A 36 -1.99 -5.71 5.18
CA GLN A 36 -2.97 -5.74 6.28
C GLN A 36 -4.35 -6.23 5.81
N LEU A 37 -4.82 -5.76 4.65
CA LEU A 37 -6.09 -6.21 4.06
C LEU A 37 -6.05 -7.69 3.71
N VAL A 38 -4.97 -8.17 3.10
CA VAL A 38 -4.78 -9.58 2.78
C VAL A 38 -4.78 -10.43 4.06
N ALA A 39 -4.05 -10.00 5.09
CA ALA A 39 -4.03 -10.70 6.38
C ALA A 39 -5.42 -10.76 7.03
N TYR A 40 -6.16 -9.65 6.99
CA TYR A 40 -7.52 -9.59 7.49
C TYR A 40 -8.47 -10.52 6.73
N LEU A 41 -8.40 -10.53 5.39
CA LEU A 41 -9.24 -11.43 4.57
C LEU A 41 -8.93 -12.90 4.86
N LYS A 42 -7.64 -13.28 4.88
CA LYS A 42 -7.21 -14.64 5.25
C LYS A 42 -7.70 -15.06 6.64
N SER A 43 -7.70 -14.14 7.60
CA SER A 43 -8.21 -14.44 8.96
C SER A 43 -9.73 -14.71 9.00
N ARG A 44 -10.45 -14.34 7.94
CA ARG A 44 -11.89 -14.56 7.79
C ARG A 44 -12.23 -15.71 6.85
N GLU A 45 -11.25 -16.29 6.18
CA GLU A 45 -11.48 -17.50 5.41
C GLU A 45 -11.85 -18.63 6.38
N PRO A 46 -12.98 -19.32 6.17
CA PRO A 46 -13.34 -20.45 7.01
C PRO A 46 -12.25 -21.53 6.89
N ASP A 47 -11.89 -22.11 8.02
CA ASP A 47 -10.87 -23.16 8.09
C ASP A 47 -11.30 -24.34 7.20
N PRO A 48 -10.56 -24.64 6.11
CA PRO A 48 -10.92 -25.71 5.18
C PRO A 48 -10.82 -27.10 5.81
N ASP A 49 -10.10 -27.23 6.94
CA ASP A 49 -10.00 -28.46 7.72
C ASP A 49 -10.99 -28.50 8.89
N ALA A 50 -11.81 -27.46 9.08
CA ALA A 50 -12.86 -27.49 10.08
C ALA A 50 -13.88 -28.59 9.74
N PRO A 51 -14.17 -29.51 10.67
CA PRO A 51 -15.15 -30.54 10.44
C PRO A 51 -16.52 -29.94 10.07
N PRO A 52 -17.27 -30.57 9.14
CA PRO A 52 -18.51 -30.01 8.55
C PRO A 52 -19.67 -29.78 9.53
N TYR A 53 -19.48 -30.08 10.83
CA TYR A 53 -20.45 -29.84 11.90
C TYR A 53 -20.14 -28.57 12.73
N LEU A 54 -19.10 -27.81 12.39
CA LEU A 54 -18.74 -26.54 13.04
C LEU A 54 -18.95 -25.29 12.15
N ASP A 55 -19.49 -25.46 10.94
CA ASP A 55 -19.78 -24.34 10.00
C ASP A 55 -21.03 -23.50 10.38
N GLY A 56 -21.66 -23.80 11.51
CA GLY A 56 -22.87 -23.11 11.99
C GLY A 56 -24.18 -23.67 11.45
N SER A 57 -24.15 -24.70 10.61
CA SER A 57 -25.35 -25.44 10.20
C SER A 57 -25.83 -26.33 11.35
N ARG A 58 -26.71 -25.80 12.22
CA ARG A 58 -27.47 -26.67 13.14
C ARG A 58 -28.25 -27.70 12.31
N PRO A 59 -28.23 -28.99 12.67
CA PRO A 59 -29.19 -29.92 12.10
C PRO A 59 -30.59 -29.50 12.55
N ALA A 60 -31.46 -29.25 11.59
CA ALA A 60 -32.91 -29.21 11.76
C ALA A 60 -33.50 -30.38 10.98
#